data_AF-A0A2K0UQA6-F1
#
_entry.id   AF-A0A2K0UQA6-F1
#
_cell.length_a   1.000
_cell.length_b   1.000
_cell.length_c   1.000
_cell.angle_alpha   90.00
_cell.angle_beta   90.00
_cell.angle_gamma   90.00
#
_symmetry.space_group_name_H-M   'P 1'
#
loop_
_entity.id
_entity.type
_entity.pdbx_description
1 polymer ?
#
loop_
_entity_poly.entity_id
_entity_poly.type
_entity_poly.pdbx_seq_one_letter_code
_entity_poly.pdbx_strand_id
1 'polypeptide(L)'
;MLRADPTNPSDQTLLGNLHVLFDPKMNQLLLLDWLTYHNLPFNLVNSERFRRLLLYNNPSLQEGQIPTGKTLVTLLMDEYSRALGPVRELLRRARSMIHFTLDGWTSRQNTSFLGINAHFIDQDWKQWKILLALPALKKRHTGNSACR
;
A
#
# COMPACT_ATOMS: atom_id res chain seq x y z
N MET A 1 16.14 20.41 17.59
CA MET A 1 15.25 20.20 18.76
C MET A 1 14.63 21.51 19.14
N LEU A 2 13.30 21.63 19.03
CA LEU A 2 12.56 22.76 19.59
C LEU A 2 12.72 22.74 21.11
N ARG A 3 13.34 23.77 21.69
CA ARG A 3 13.39 23.98 23.14
C ARG A 3 12.10 24.71 23.54
N ALA A 4 11.01 23.97 23.65
CA ALA A 4 9.76 24.48 24.19
C ALA A 4 9.75 24.26 25.71
N ASP A 5 9.42 25.29 26.48
CA ASP A 5 9.26 25.18 27.92
C ASP A 5 7.85 24.67 28.24
N PRO A 6 7.69 23.46 28.81
CA PRO A 6 6.37 22.91 29.11
C PRO A 6 5.62 23.68 30.20
N THR A 7 6.26 24.63 30.90
CA THR A 7 5.61 25.49 31.90
C THR A 7 5.11 26.82 31.33
N ASN A 8 5.52 27.18 30.11
CA ASN A 8 5.10 28.41 29.43
C ASN A 8 3.78 28.20 28.64
N PRO A 9 2.72 28.99 28.90
CA PRO A 9 1.43 28.86 28.21
C PRO A 9 1.51 29.00 26.67
N SER A 10 2.39 29.87 26.16
CA SER A 10 2.55 30.04 24.71
C SER A 10 3.15 28.80 24.05
N ASP A 11 4.11 28.18 24.72
CA ASP A 11 4.82 26.99 24.24
C ASP A 11 3.92 25.75 24.33
N GLN A 12 3.09 25.65 25.39
CA GLN A 12 2.04 24.63 25.47
C GLN A 12 1.04 24.75 24.33
N THR A 13 0.64 25.97 23.97
CA THR A 13 -0.26 26.22 22.83
C THR A 13 0.40 25.81 21.51
N LEU A 14 1.69 26.09 21.35
CA LEU A 14 2.48 25.75 20.16
C LEU A 14 2.65 24.23 20.02
N LEU A 15 2.93 23.52 21.12
CA LEU A 15 2.99 22.06 21.16
C LEU A 15 1.63 21.42 20.88
N GLY A 16 0.54 21.99 21.41
CA GLY A 16 -0.82 21.57 21.10
C GLY A 16 -1.13 21.69 19.61
N ASN A 17 -0.77 22.82 18.99
CA ASN A 17 -0.95 23.02 17.55
C ASN A 17 -0.10 22.05 16.71
N LEU A 18 1.14 21.76 17.12
CA LEU A 18 2.01 20.78 16.46
C LEU A 18 1.45 19.35 16.53
N HIS A 19 0.75 19.01 17.61
CA HIS A 19 0.04 17.74 17.72
C HIS A 19 -1.18 17.65 16.80
N VAL A 20 -1.86 18.76 16.53
CA VAL A 20 -3.00 18.81 15.59
C VAL A 20 -2.54 18.66 14.13
N LEU A 21 -1.31 19.06 13.81
CA LEU A 21 -0.77 19.00 12.45
C LEU A 21 -0.38 17.59 11.99
N PHE A 22 -0.13 16.66 12.92
CA PHE A 22 0.31 15.31 12.59
C PHE A 22 -0.83 14.29 12.74
N ASP A 23 -1.32 13.77 11.60
CA ASP A 23 -2.26 12.64 11.58
C ASP A 23 -1.49 11.30 11.51
N PRO A 24 -1.53 10.47 12.57
CA PRO A 24 -0.87 9.17 12.57
C PRO A 24 -1.41 8.23 11.48
N LYS A 25 -2.70 8.31 11.14
CA LYS A 25 -3.30 7.46 10.10
C LYS A 25 -2.75 7.83 8.73
N MET A 26 -2.68 9.13 8.43
CA MET A 26 -2.10 9.60 7.18
C MET A 26 -0.62 9.21 7.06
N ASN A 27 0.14 9.29 8.15
CA ASN A 27 1.53 8.82 8.17
C ASN A 27 1.65 7.32 7.85
N GLN A 28 0.75 6.47 8.37
CA GLN A 28 0.74 5.05 8.02
C GLN A 28 0.44 4.81 6.54
N LEU A 29 -0.48 5.58 5.95
CA LEU A 29 -0.79 5.50 4.53
C LEU A 29 0.39 5.93 3.66
N LEU A 30 1.11 7.01 4.03
CA LEU A 30 2.32 7.44 3.32
C LEU A 30 3.45 6.42 3.42
N LEU A 31 3.64 5.80 4.58
CA LEU A 31 4.60 4.71 4.75
C LEU A 31 4.23 3.51 3.88
N LEU A 32 2.95 3.15 3.82
CA LEU A 32 2.46 2.07 2.97
C LEU A 32 2.67 2.37 1.48
N ASP A 33 2.33 3.58 1.04
CA ASP A 33 2.54 4.05 -0.34
C ASP A 33 4.02 3.97 -0.72
N TRP A 34 4.92 4.54 0.08
CA TRP A 34 6.36 4.50 -0.16
C TRP A 34 6.91 3.08 -0.27
N LEU A 35 6.53 2.19 0.66
CA LEU A 35 7.00 0.81 0.67
C LEU A 35 6.49 0.03 -0.55
N THR A 36 5.21 0.21 -0.92
CA THR A 36 4.62 -0.51 -2.05
C THR A 36 5.14 0.01 -3.38
N TYR A 37 5.28 1.33 -3.53
CA TYR A 37 5.79 1.97 -4.75
C TYR A 37 7.19 1.51 -5.11
N HIS A 38 8.08 1.40 -4.11
CA HIS A 38 9.46 0.94 -4.32
C HIS A 38 9.66 -0.55 -4.09
N ASN A 39 8.60 -1.32 -3.83
CA ASN A 39 8.65 -2.75 -3.51
C ASN A 39 9.64 -3.07 -2.37
N LEU A 40 9.60 -2.24 -1.32
CA LEU A 40 10.49 -2.37 -0.17
C LEU A 40 9.92 -3.36 0.87
N PRO A 41 10.79 -4.03 1.64
CA PRO A 41 10.36 -4.90 2.72
C PRO A 41 9.57 -4.15 3.82
N PHE A 42 8.41 -4.67 4.22
CA PHE A 42 7.62 -4.09 5.32
C PHE A 42 8.33 -4.09 6.67
N ASN A 43 9.31 -4.97 6.88
CA ASN A 43 10.10 -4.97 8.11
C ASN A 43 11.07 -3.78 8.21
N LEU A 44 11.25 -2.99 7.14
CA LEU A 44 12.10 -1.81 7.15
C LEU A 44 11.67 -0.80 8.22
N VAL A 45 10.37 -0.68 8.50
CA VAL A 45 9.86 0.21 9.55
C VAL A 45 10.17 -0.25 10.98
N ASN A 46 10.61 -1.51 11.14
CA ASN A 46 11.08 -2.03 12.42
C ASN A 46 12.58 -1.75 12.65
N SER A 47 13.29 -1.25 11.63
CA SER A 47 14.71 -0.89 11.76
C SER A 47 14.88 0.25 12.74
N GLU A 48 15.70 0.03 13.77
CA GLU A 48 16.00 1.05 14.77
C GLU A 48 16.58 2.33 14.14
N ARG A 49 17.45 2.19 13.12
CA ARG A 49 18.05 3.34 12.42
C ARG A 49 17.00 4.17 11.70
N PHE A 50 16.02 3.52 11.07
CA PHE A 50 14.93 4.21 10.39
C PHE A 50 14.00 4.89 11.38
N ARG A 51 13.67 4.23 12.50
CA ARG A 51 12.86 4.81 13.57
C ARG A 51 13.52 6.04 14.19
N ARG A 52 14.82 5.97 14.48
CA ARG A 52 15.59 7.13 14.96
C ARG A 52 15.51 8.31 13.98
N LEU A 53 15.62 8.05 12.67
CA LEU A 53 15.50 9.08 11.64
C LEU A 53 14.07 9.69 11.63
N LEU A 54 13.03 8.86 11.68
CA LEU A 54 11.64 9.32 11.71
C LEU A 54 11.35 10.19 12.94
N LEU A 55 11.74 9.73 14.13
CA LEU A 55 11.53 10.46 15.38
C LEU A 55 12.33 11.77 15.42
N TYR A 56 13.55 11.78 14.89
CA TYR A 56 14.37 12.98 14.84
C TYR A 56 13.73 14.06 13.96
N ASN A 57 13.15 13.67 12.83
CA ASN A 57 12.56 14.61 11.88
C ASN A 57 11.14 15.07 12.26
N ASN A 58 10.42 14.30 13.09
CA ASN A 58 9.04 14.58 13.46
C ASN A 58 8.87 14.65 14.99
N PRO A 59 8.95 15.86 15.59
CA PRO A 59 8.81 16.05 17.04
C PRO A 59 7.46 15.60 17.61
N SER A 60 6.38 15.64 16.81
CA SER A 60 5.04 15.21 17.23
C SER A 60 4.82 13.69 17.17
N LEU A 61 5.73 12.95 16.52
CA LEU A 61 5.63 11.50 16.36
C LEU A 61 6.21 10.80 17.58
N GLN A 62 5.41 9.96 18.23
CA GLN A 62 5.84 9.11 19.33
C GLN A 62 6.22 7.72 18.82
N GLU A 63 7.18 7.07 19.48
CA GLU A 63 7.65 5.72 19.12
C GLU A 63 6.49 4.71 19.01
N GLY A 64 5.52 4.77 19.92
CA GLY A 64 4.34 3.89 19.92
C GLY A 64 3.37 4.12 18.74
N GLN A 65 3.50 5.24 18.03
CA GLN A 65 2.67 5.56 16.85
C GLN A 65 3.31 5.06 15.54
N ILE A 66 4.59 4.64 15.57
CA ILE A 66 5.24 4.05 14.41
C ILE A 66 4.68 2.63 14.20
N PRO A 67 4.08 2.34 13.04
CA PRO A 67 3.50 1.03 12.78
C PRO A 67 4.59 -0.05 12.73
N THR A 68 4.21 -1.27 13.07
CA THR A 68 5.07 -2.43 12.78
C THR A 68 4.88 -2.86 11.33
N GLY A 69 5.84 -3.63 10.80
CA GLY A 69 5.66 -4.25 9.49
C GLY A 69 4.39 -5.12 9.40
N LYS A 70 3.97 -5.77 10.49
CA LYS A 70 2.69 -6.52 10.54
C LYS A 70 1.48 -5.59 10.42
N THR A 71 1.50 -4.46 11.12
CA THR A 71 0.44 -3.44 11.06
C THR A 71 0.28 -2.91 9.64
N LEU A 72 1.39 -2.66 8.93
CA LEU A 72 1.34 -2.21 7.53
C LEU A 72 0.82 -3.28 6.57
N VAL A 73 1.13 -4.56 6.81
CA VAL A 73 0.54 -5.65 6.02
C VAL A 73 -0.96 -5.76 6.25
N THR A 74 -1.44 -5.61 7.49
CA THR A 74 -2.88 -5.55 7.78
C THR A 74 -3.51 -4.35 7.08
N LEU A 75 -2.90 -3.17 7.17
CA LEU A 75 -3.39 -1.97 6.49
C LEU A 75 -3.44 -2.16 4.97
N LEU A 76 -2.44 -2.81 4.36
CA LEU A 76 -2.45 -3.16 2.94
C LEU A 76 -3.64 -4.03 2.57
N MET A 77 -3.96 -5.04 3.38
CA MET A 77 -5.10 -5.93 3.14
C MET A 77 -6.44 -5.19 3.28
N ASP A 78 -6.53 -4.24 4.20
CA ASP A 78 -7.70 -3.38 4.35
C ASP A 78 -7.86 -2.45 3.16
N GLU A 79 -6.78 -1.82 2.68
CA GLU A 79 -6.80 -0.99 1.47
C GLU A 79 -7.14 -1.79 0.23
N TYR A 80 -6.59 -2.99 0.09
CA TYR A 80 -6.96 -3.91 -0.98
C TYR A 80 -8.47 -4.21 -0.95
N SER A 81 -9.01 -4.53 0.23
CA SER A 81 -10.43 -4.83 0.41
C SER A 81 -11.32 -3.61 0.10
N ARG A 82 -10.89 -2.41 0.49
CA ARG A 82 -11.54 -1.14 0.14
C ARG A 82 -11.53 -0.90 -1.37
N ALA A 83 -10.42 -1.21 -2.05
CA ALA A 83 -10.25 -1.00 -3.49
C ALA A 83 -11.10 -1.95 -4.35
N LEU A 84 -11.50 -3.13 -3.84
CA LEU A 84 -12.31 -4.08 -4.59
C LEU A 84 -13.64 -3.50 -5.08
N GLY A 85 -14.32 -2.69 -4.26
CA GLY A 85 -15.59 -2.05 -4.63
C GLY A 85 -15.43 -1.09 -5.82
N PRO A 86 -14.56 -0.06 -5.71
CA PRO A 86 -14.24 0.86 -6.80
C PRO A 86 -13.76 0.16 -8.08
N VAL A 87 -12.92 -0.87 -7.98
CA VAL A 87 -12.44 -1.61 -9.17
C VAL A 87 -13.59 -2.36 -9.86
N ARG A 88 -14.50 -2.99 -9.10
CA ARG A 88 -15.69 -3.63 -9.67
C ARG A 88 -16.58 -2.62 -10.39
N GLU A 89 -16.76 -1.44 -9.80
CA GLU A 89 -17.54 -0.37 -10.42
C GLU A 89 -16.87 0.16 -11.69
N LEU A 90 -15.55 0.32 -11.67
CA LEU A 90 -14.77 0.70 -12.85
C LEU A 90 -14.93 -0.32 -13.99
N LEU A 91 -14.91 -1.62 -13.69
CA LEU A 91 -15.17 -2.68 -14.67
C LEU A 91 -16.61 -2.63 -15.20
N ARG A 92 -17.62 -2.31 -14.38
CA ARG A 92 -19.02 -2.15 -14.84
C ARG A 92 -19.20 -0.95 -15.76
N ARG A 93 -18.38 0.09 -15.60
CA ARG A 93 -18.37 1.28 -16.47
C ARG A 93 -17.57 1.07 -17.76
N ALA A 94 -17.03 -0.12 -18.00
CA ALA A 94 -16.39 -0.43 -19.27
C ALA A 94 -17.39 -0.20 -20.42
N ARG A 95 -16.99 0.64 -21.36
CA ARG A 95 -17.73 0.91 -22.60
C ARG A 95 -17.40 -0.12 -23.67
N SER A 96 -16.14 -0.58 -23.71
CA SER A 96 -15.71 -1.63 -24.63
C SER A 96 -15.97 -3.03 -24.06
N MET A 97 -15.72 -4.05 -24.88
CA MET A 97 -15.47 -5.39 -24.35
C MET A 97 -14.26 -5.37 -23.42
N ILE A 98 -14.30 -6.18 -22.36
CA ILE A 98 -13.19 -6.37 -21.44
C ILE A 98 -12.38 -7.55 -21.96
N HIS A 99 -11.13 -7.29 -22.34
CA HIS A 99 -10.19 -8.31 -22.80
C HIS A 99 -9.28 -8.73 -21.66
N PHE A 100 -8.99 -10.03 -21.55
CA PHE A 100 -8.08 -10.56 -20.54
C PHE A 100 -6.77 -11.01 -21.17
N THR A 101 -5.65 -10.67 -20.55
CA THR A 101 -4.33 -11.22 -20.88
C THR A 101 -3.79 -12.00 -19.69
N LEU A 102 -3.26 -13.18 -19.95
CA LEU A 102 -2.67 -14.06 -18.96
C LEU A 102 -1.15 -14.06 -19.14
N ASP A 103 -0.40 -13.60 -18.15
CA ASP A 103 1.06 -13.58 -18.15
C ASP A 103 1.63 -14.56 -17.12
N GLY A 104 2.21 -15.65 -17.60
CA GLY A 104 2.85 -16.66 -16.75
C GLY A 104 4.35 -16.43 -16.63
N TRP A 105 4.89 -16.44 -15.43
CA TRP A 105 6.34 -16.42 -15.21
C TRP A 105 6.74 -17.29 -14.02
N THR A 106 8.03 -17.65 -13.95
CA THR A 106 8.61 -18.35 -12.81
C THR A 106 9.60 -17.44 -12.10
N SER A 107 9.44 -17.27 -10.79
CA SER A 107 10.36 -16.47 -10.00
C SER A 107 11.71 -17.17 -9.83
N ARG A 108 12.72 -16.41 -9.38
CA ARG A 108 14.05 -16.97 -9.04
C ARG A 108 13.99 -18.05 -7.95
N GLN A 109 12.91 -18.09 -7.18
CA GLN A 109 12.66 -19.09 -6.13
C GLN A 109 11.87 -20.29 -6.68
N ASN A 110 11.85 -20.47 -8.00
CA ASN A 110 11.17 -21.56 -8.69
C ASN A 110 9.66 -21.64 -8.40
N THR A 111 9.04 -20.51 -8.08
CA THR A 111 7.59 -20.40 -7.89
C THR A 111 7.00 -19.83 -9.18
N SER A 112 6.10 -20.58 -9.81
CA SER A 112 5.37 -20.07 -10.98
C SER A 112 4.21 -19.17 -10.54
N PHE A 113 3.98 -18.10 -11.27
CA PHE A 113 2.90 -17.14 -11.08
C PHE A 113 2.12 -16.98 -12.38
N LEU A 114 0.84 -16.62 -12.25
CA LEU A 114 -0.01 -16.23 -13.36
C LEU A 114 -0.61 -14.86 -13.07
N GLY A 115 -0.19 -13.83 -13.78
CA GLY A 115 -0.89 -12.57 -13.77
C GLY A 115 -2.13 -12.65 -14.65
N ILE A 116 -3.23 -12.09 -14.16
CA ILE A 116 -4.49 -11.97 -14.89
C ILE A 116 -4.79 -10.49 -15.01
N ASN A 117 -4.60 -9.93 -16.20
CA ASN A 117 -4.80 -8.51 -16.46
C ASN A 117 -6.07 -8.30 -17.31
N ALA A 118 -6.89 -7.32 -16.95
CA ALA A 118 -8.02 -6.85 -17.73
C ALA A 118 -7.68 -5.55 -18.46
N HIS A 119 -8.12 -5.45 -19.71
CA HIS A 119 -7.96 -4.30 -20.58
C HIS A 119 -9.31 -3.87 -21.14
N PHE A 120 -9.64 -2.59 -21.02
CA PHE A 120 -10.90 -2.03 -21.50
C PHE A 120 -10.80 -0.52 -21.67
N ILE A 121 -11.78 0.06 -22.36
CA ILE A 121 -11.99 1.50 -22.48
C ILE A 121 -13.23 1.87 -21.67
N ASP A 122 -13.13 2.93 -20.85
CA ASP A 122 -14.25 3.42 -20.05
C ASP A 122 -15.15 4.42 -20.82
N GLN A 123 -16.12 5.01 -20.12
CA GLN A 123 -17.05 5.99 -20.69
C GLN A 123 -16.36 7.30 -21.08
N ASP A 124 -15.24 7.64 -20.44
CA ASP A 124 -14.43 8.84 -20.68
C ASP A 124 -13.38 8.61 -21.78
N TRP A 125 -13.49 7.51 -22.53
CA TRP A 125 -12.56 7.09 -23.59
C TRP A 125 -11.13 6.83 -23.10
N LYS A 126 -10.94 6.61 -21.80
CA LYS A 126 -9.64 6.26 -21.23
C LYS A 126 -9.43 4.75 -21.30
N GLN A 127 -8.26 4.35 -21.80
CA GLN A 127 -7.83 2.96 -21.78
C GLN A 127 -7.28 2.58 -20.40
N TRP A 128 -7.77 1.47 -19.85
CA TRP A 128 -7.36 0.91 -18.58
C TRP A 128 -6.68 -0.43 -18.76
N LYS A 129 -5.65 -0.68 -17.94
CA LYS A 129 -5.04 -1.98 -17.70
C LYS A 129 -5.01 -2.22 -16.20
N ILE A 130 -5.65 -3.29 -15.73
CA ILE A 130 -5.77 -3.61 -14.30
C ILE A 130 -5.37 -5.06 -14.06
N LEU A 131 -4.44 -5.28 -13.11
CA LEU A 131 -4.13 -6.62 -12.61
C LEU A 131 -5.26 -7.07 -11.66
N LEU A 132 -5.99 -8.11 -12.04
CA LEU A 132 -7.11 -8.65 -11.26
C LEU A 132 -6.66 -9.72 -10.28
N ALA A 133 -5.69 -10.54 -10.67
CA ALA A 133 -5.21 -11.64 -9.84
C ALA A 133 -3.75 -11.96 -10.15
N LEU A 134 -3.06 -12.46 -9.11
CA LEU A 134 -1.70 -12.98 -9.20
C LEU A 134 -1.53 -14.27 -8.38
N PRO A 135 -2.24 -15.36 -8.72
CA PRO A 135 -2.07 -16.63 -8.02
C PRO A 135 -0.68 -17.23 -8.25
N ALA A 136 -0.12 -17.81 -7.18
CA ALA A 136 1.00 -18.73 -7.28
C ALA A 136 0.51 -20.10 -7.80
N LEU A 137 1.09 -20.57 -8.90
CA LEU A 137 0.81 -21.85 -9.51
C LEU A 137 1.61 -22.94 -8.82
N LYS A 138 0.92 -23.86 -8.14
CA LYS A 138 1.51 -24.97 -7.37
C LYS A 138 1.78 -26.23 -8.18
N LYS A 139 1.31 -26.33 -9.43
CA LYS A 139 1.39 -27.55 -10.26
C LYS A 139 2.03 -27.29 -11.61
N ARG A 140 2.63 -28.36 -12.17
CA ARG A 140 3.24 -28.40 -13.51
C ARG A 140 2.20 -28.02 -14.56
N HIS A 141 2.57 -27.11 -15.45
CA HIS A 141 1.71 -26.49 -16.45
C HIS A 141 1.18 -27.51 -17.48
N THR A 142 0.00 -28.07 -17.22
CA THR A 142 -0.85 -28.68 -18.26
C THR A 142 -2.04 -27.75 -18.49
N GLY A 143 -2.36 -27.47 -19.76
CA GLY A 143 -3.39 -26.49 -20.17
C GLY A 143 -4.77 -26.68 -19.53
N ASN A 144 -5.05 -27.85 -18.97
CA ASN A 144 -6.25 -28.16 -18.20
C ASN A 144 -6.38 -27.44 -16.85
N SER A 145 -5.30 -26.85 -16.33
CA SER A 145 -5.26 -26.30 -14.96
C SER A 145 -5.67 -24.83 -14.86
N ALA A 146 -5.82 -24.14 -15.99
CA ALA A 146 -6.02 -22.68 -16.05
C ALA A 146 -7.50 -22.24 -16.03
N CYS A 147 -8.46 -23.17 -16.10
CA CYS A 147 -9.90 -22.88 -16.24
C CYS A 147 -10.76 -23.50 -15.13
N ARG A 148 -10.32 -23.51 -13.87
CA ARG A 148 -11.17 -23.90 -12.73
C ARG A 148 -11.38 -22.76 -11.76
#